data_AF-A0A5J5K9P3-F1
#
_entry.id   AF-A0A5J5K9P3-F1
#
_cell.length_a   1.000
_cell.length_b   1.000
_cell.length_c   1.000
_cell.angle_alpha   90.00
_cell.angle_beta   90.00
_cell.angle_gamma   90.00
#
_symmetry.space_group_name_H-M   'P 1'
#
loop_
_entity.id
_entity.type
_entity.pdbx_description
1 polymer ?
#
loop_
_entity_poly.entity_id
_entity_poly.type
_entity_poly.pdbx_seq_one_letter_code
_entity_poly.pdbx_strand_id
1 'polypeptide(L)'
;MAETTHTSHNPAEEAVPTTKVKEWASAARVELGQWLRTATLASETKAAAEEVWKRLGALESALVNKTKSEAEARAAFVTWVYESDWNGGFTWYLEEKARVVAEARRLEAEQAIQRFIAKARTEAQKATRTQGGVGTVVAGLADLGTQQTFTGTSGAYPNLPGSGKHPVMEEILSRVGQGEDWTVDNCAEVDAMNKYLYAINARVLSDVQGKNLYFHAETWNWDKKVWQPRKACGNCDKWLKTIGARRV
;
A
#
# COMPACT_ATOMS: atom_id res chain seq x y z
N MET A 1 19.78 11.60 45.99
CA MET A 1 18.47 11.48 45.34
C MET A 1 18.63 12.09 43.97
N ALA A 2 18.68 11.26 42.92
CA ALA A 2 18.77 11.77 41.55
C ALA A 2 17.35 12.12 41.10
N GLU A 3 17.08 13.41 40.93
CA GLU A 3 15.89 13.88 40.23
C GLU A 3 15.97 13.38 38.79
N THR A 4 15.14 12.39 38.46
CA THR A 4 14.79 12.09 37.07
C THR A 4 14.00 13.29 36.54
N THR A 5 14.68 14.19 35.85
CA THR A 5 14.06 15.20 34.99
C THR A 5 13.24 14.47 33.93
N HIS A 6 11.95 14.29 34.17
CA HIS A 6 10.99 14.06 33.12
C HIS A 6 10.97 15.33 32.27
N THR A 7 11.75 15.38 31.19
CA THR A 7 11.53 16.36 30.13
C THR A 7 10.12 16.12 29.61
N SER A 8 9.19 16.97 30.02
CA SER A 8 7.85 17.04 29.46
C SER A 8 8.00 17.36 27.99
N HIS A 9 7.83 16.34 27.16
CA HIS A 9 7.93 16.47 25.70
C HIS A 9 6.81 17.39 25.22
N ASN A 10 7.15 18.59 24.76
CA ASN A 10 6.17 19.50 24.18
C ASN A 10 5.93 19.09 22.72
N PRO A 11 4.76 18.53 22.35
CA PRO A 11 4.51 18.06 20.99
C PRO A 11 4.59 19.18 19.94
N ALA A 12 4.46 20.45 20.34
CA ALA A 12 4.65 21.59 19.43
C ALA A 12 6.11 21.81 19.02
N GLU A 13 7.09 21.40 19.82
CA GLU A 13 8.51 21.56 19.47
C GLU A 13 8.89 20.73 18.25
N GLU A 14 8.29 19.56 18.08
CA GLU A 14 8.49 18.69 16.93
C GLU A 14 7.56 19.03 15.77
N ALA A 15 6.28 19.34 16.07
CA ALA A 15 5.27 19.53 15.04
C ALA A 15 5.37 20.88 14.30
N VAL A 16 5.88 21.93 14.96
CA VAL A 16 6.02 23.25 14.35
C VAL A 16 7.39 23.36 13.67
N PRO A 17 7.46 23.54 12.34
CA PRO A 17 8.71 23.61 11.62
C PRO A 17 9.52 24.84 12.02
N THR A 18 10.83 24.78 11.83
CA THR A 18 11.76 25.90 12.14
C THR A 18 11.89 26.92 11.00
N THR A 19 11.37 26.59 9.81
CA THR A 19 11.37 27.44 8.61
C THR A 19 10.01 27.34 7.94
N LYS A 20 9.62 28.36 7.15
CA LYS A 20 8.31 28.39 6.47
C LYS A 20 7.15 28.29 7.46
N VAL A 21 7.32 28.96 8.61
CA VAL A 21 6.38 28.88 9.74
C VAL A 21 5.02 29.45 9.34
N LYS A 22 5.03 30.50 8.51
CA LYS A 22 3.81 31.12 7.98
C LYS A 22 3.01 30.15 7.11
N GLU A 23 3.68 29.49 6.16
CA GLU A 23 3.05 28.51 5.26
C GLU A 23 2.46 27.35 6.05
N TRP A 24 3.21 26.83 7.02
CA TRP A 24 2.72 25.79 7.91
C TRP A 24 1.51 26.24 8.72
N ALA A 25 1.58 27.43 9.35
CA ALA A 25 0.50 27.94 10.19
C ALA A 25 -0.80 28.16 9.39
N SER A 26 -0.67 28.69 8.17
CA SER A 26 -1.79 28.89 7.25
C SER A 26 -2.44 27.55 6.85
N ALA A 27 -1.63 26.56 6.46
CA ALA A 27 -2.12 25.22 6.12
C ALA A 27 -2.80 24.54 7.32
N ALA A 28 -2.15 24.55 8.49
CA ALA A 28 -2.67 23.98 9.72
C ALA A 28 -3.99 24.62 10.14
N ARG A 29 -4.11 25.95 10.01
CA ARG A 29 -5.34 26.70 10.31
C ARG A 29 -6.48 26.32 9.38
N VAL A 30 -6.21 26.18 8.08
CA VAL A 30 -7.23 25.75 7.11
C VAL A 30 -7.70 24.33 7.39
N GLU A 31 -6.76 23.39 7.60
CA GLU A 31 -7.04 21.99 7.96
C GLU A 31 -7.90 21.91 9.23
N LEU A 32 -7.43 22.52 10.32
CA LEU A 32 -8.12 22.52 11.60
C LEU A 32 -9.52 23.14 11.51
N GLY A 33 -9.65 24.26 10.78
CA GLY A 33 -10.94 24.91 10.56
C GLY A 33 -11.92 24.06 9.76
N GLN A 34 -11.44 23.21 8.85
CA GLN A 34 -12.29 22.24 8.15
C GLN A 34 -12.76 21.12 9.10
N TRP A 35 -11.86 20.56 9.91
CA TRP A 35 -12.20 19.49 10.85
C TRP A 35 -13.15 19.97 11.95
N LEU A 36 -12.97 21.18 12.48
CA LEU A 36 -13.88 21.76 13.49
C LEU A 36 -15.33 21.90 12.99
N ARG A 37 -15.55 22.02 11.67
CA ARG A 37 -16.89 22.10 11.09
C ARG A 37 -17.59 20.75 11.00
N THR A 38 -16.84 19.65 10.96
CA THR A 38 -17.37 18.30 10.69
C THR A 38 -17.20 17.34 11.86
N ALA A 39 -16.26 17.58 12.76
CA ALA A 39 -15.98 16.73 13.90
C ALA A 39 -17.07 16.85 14.98
N THR A 40 -17.43 15.71 15.56
CA THR A 40 -18.26 15.65 16.77
C THR A 40 -17.32 15.54 17.96
N LEU A 41 -17.14 16.64 18.69
CA LEU A 41 -16.21 16.76 19.81
C LEU A 41 -16.97 17.11 21.09
N ALA A 42 -16.44 16.70 22.24
CA ALA A 42 -16.85 17.25 23.52
C ALA A 42 -16.64 18.77 23.54
N SER A 43 -17.50 19.50 24.24
CA SER A 43 -17.50 20.98 24.25
C SER A 43 -16.15 21.58 24.64
N GLU A 44 -15.45 20.98 25.58
CA GLU A 44 -14.16 21.46 26.11
C GLU A 44 -13.03 21.28 25.09
N THR A 45 -12.95 20.10 24.45
CA THR A 45 -11.99 19.82 23.36
C THR A 45 -12.24 20.71 22.16
N LYS A 46 -13.51 20.93 21.80
CA LYS A 46 -13.89 21.84 20.71
C LYS A 46 -13.42 23.27 20.99
N ALA A 47 -13.68 23.79 22.20
CA ALA A 47 -13.27 25.13 22.58
C ALA A 47 -11.74 25.30 22.56
N ALA A 48 -10.99 24.30 23.04
CA ALA A 48 -9.54 24.32 22.98
C ALA A 48 -9.00 24.26 21.54
N ALA A 49 -9.56 23.41 20.69
CA ALA A 49 -9.19 23.34 19.28
C ALA A 49 -9.55 24.63 18.51
N GLU A 50 -10.65 25.31 18.85
CA GLU A 50 -10.97 26.64 18.33
C GLU A 50 -9.96 27.70 18.80
N GLU A 51 -9.45 27.61 20.03
CA GLU A 51 -8.39 28.50 20.51
C GLU A 51 -7.07 28.25 19.75
N VAL A 52 -6.69 27.00 19.51
CA VAL A 52 -5.55 26.67 18.64
C VAL A 52 -5.73 27.28 17.26
N TRP A 53 -6.93 27.17 16.67
CA TRP A 53 -7.24 27.76 15.36
C TRP A 53 -7.05 29.29 15.35
N LYS A 54 -7.47 29.99 16.41
CA LYS A 54 -7.22 31.43 16.57
C LYS A 54 -5.74 31.75 16.70
N ARG A 55 -4.99 30.95 17.49
CA ARG A 55 -3.56 31.14 17.73
C ARG A 55 -2.73 30.93 16.47
N LEU A 56 -3.09 29.97 15.63
CA LEU A 56 -2.50 29.81 14.29
C LEU A 56 -2.74 31.05 13.41
N GLY A 57 -3.93 31.67 13.49
CA GLY A 57 -4.22 32.93 12.80
C GLY A 57 -3.43 34.13 13.32
N ALA A 58 -3.20 34.21 14.63
CA ALA A 58 -2.35 35.23 15.24
C ALA A 58 -0.87 35.04 14.86
N LEU A 59 -0.39 33.80 14.83
CA LEU A 59 0.94 33.43 14.36
C LEU A 59 1.16 33.87 12.90
N GLU A 60 0.23 33.51 12.01
CA GLU A 60 0.24 33.90 10.60
C GLU A 60 0.26 35.43 10.44
N SER A 61 -0.62 36.13 11.17
CA SER A 61 -0.72 37.59 11.11
C SER A 61 0.56 38.29 11.60
N ALA A 62 1.21 37.77 12.65
CA ALA A 62 2.47 38.32 13.15
C ALA A 62 3.60 38.22 12.12
N LEU A 63 3.63 37.12 11.36
CA LEU A 63 4.62 36.90 10.30
C LEU A 63 4.32 37.71 9.04
N VAL A 64 3.06 37.81 8.63
CA VAL A 64 2.64 38.64 7.47
C VAL A 64 2.91 40.12 7.74
N ASN A 65 2.54 40.61 8.92
CA ASN A 65 2.75 42.00 9.32
C ASN A 65 4.17 42.30 9.77
N LYS A 66 5.06 41.29 9.77
CA LYS A 66 6.47 41.39 10.19
C LYS A 66 6.66 41.99 11.59
N THR A 67 5.70 41.74 12.49
CA THR A 67 5.80 42.20 13.89
C THR A 67 6.68 41.29 14.74
N LYS A 68 6.99 40.09 14.24
CA LYS A 68 7.94 39.12 14.82
C LYS A 68 8.72 38.43 13.71
N SER A 69 9.94 38.00 14.01
CA SER A 69 10.67 37.04 13.17
C SER A 69 10.04 35.64 13.22
N GLU A 70 10.39 34.76 12.27
CA GLU A 70 9.91 33.36 12.27
C GLU A 70 10.25 32.64 13.58
N ALA A 71 11.47 32.81 14.09
CA ALA A 71 11.92 32.18 15.32
C ALA A 71 11.13 32.66 16.55
N GLU A 72 10.93 33.98 16.68
CA GLU A 72 10.18 34.57 17.80
C GLU A 72 8.70 34.19 17.76
N ALA A 73 8.09 34.18 16.57
CA ALA A 73 6.69 33.82 16.42
C ALA A 73 6.47 32.33 16.70
N ARG A 74 7.37 31.47 16.19
CA ARG A 74 7.39 30.03 16.51
C ARG A 74 7.53 29.79 18.00
N ALA A 75 8.53 30.39 18.65
CA ALA A 75 8.77 30.22 20.08
C ALA A 75 7.54 30.62 20.89
N ALA A 76 6.93 31.78 20.59
CA ALA A 76 5.73 32.24 21.27
C ALA A 76 4.54 31.27 21.13
N PHE A 77 4.36 30.66 19.95
CA PHE A 77 3.30 29.67 19.75
C PHE A 77 3.59 28.36 20.50
N VAL A 78 4.84 27.87 20.43
CA VAL A 78 5.27 26.64 21.11
C VAL A 78 5.14 26.76 22.64
N THR A 79 5.56 27.89 23.20
CA THR A 79 5.37 28.21 24.62
C THR A 79 3.90 28.26 24.99
N TRP A 80 3.07 28.91 24.16
CA TRP A 80 1.62 28.94 24.41
C TRP A 80 1.01 27.53 24.41
N VAL A 81 1.37 26.65 23.48
CA VAL A 81 0.87 25.26 23.48
C VAL A 81 1.26 24.55 24.78
N TYR A 82 2.51 24.69 25.22
CA TYR A 82 2.98 24.07 26.46
C TYR A 82 2.23 24.55 27.69
N GLU A 83 1.98 25.85 27.79
CA GLU A 83 1.41 26.48 28.99
C GLU A 83 -0.12 26.49 28.99
N SER A 84 -0.76 26.40 27.82
CA SER A 84 -2.17 26.75 27.64
C SER A 84 -2.99 25.76 26.80
N ASP A 85 -2.47 24.61 26.38
CA ASP A 85 -3.26 23.54 25.73
C ASP A 85 -3.95 22.61 26.76
N TRP A 86 -4.57 23.17 27.80
CA TRP A 86 -5.06 22.45 28.98
C TRP A 86 -6.15 21.41 28.68
N ASN A 87 -6.96 21.59 27.63
CA ASN A 87 -7.93 20.56 27.18
C ASN A 87 -7.47 19.81 25.92
N GLY A 88 -6.18 19.87 25.58
CA GLY A 88 -5.58 19.07 24.52
C GLY A 88 -6.08 19.39 23.11
N GLY A 89 -6.43 20.64 22.81
CA GLY A 89 -6.87 21.05 21.48
C GLY A 89 -5.80 20.89 20.41
N PHE A 90 -4.53 21.19 20.75
CA PHE A 90 -3.41 21.01 19.83
C PHE A 90 -3.04 19.53 19.70
N THR A 91 -3.09 18.80 20.82
CA THR A 91 -2.92 17.35 20.83
C THR A 91 -3.96 16.66 19.93
N TRP A 92 -5.23 17.02 20.06
CA TRP A 92 -6.31 16.52 19.19
C TRP A 92 -6.05 16.84 17.72
N TYR A 93 -5.60 18.05 17.39
CA TYR A 93 -5.24 18.42 16.03
C TYR A 93 -4.16 17.49 15.45
N LEU A 94 -3.11 17.19 16.22
CA LEU A 94 -2.04 16.29 15.78
C LEU A 94 -2.51 14.84 15.61
N GLU A 95 -3.34 14.35 16.52
CA GLU A 95 -3.93 13.00 16.43
C GLU A 95 -4.83 12.87 15.20
N GLU A 96 -5.69 13.86 14.96
CA GLU A 96 -6.59 13.87 13.81
C GLU A 96 -5.81 13.96 12.50
N LYS A 97 -4.74 14.76 12.46
CA LYS A 97 -3.82 14.82 11.33
C LYS A 97 -3.15 13.47 11.07
N ALA A 98 -2.64 12.81 12.10
CA ALA A 98 -2.05 11.49 11.99
C ALA A 98 -3.07 10.46 11.48
N ARG A 99 -4.32 10.52 11.98
CA ARG A 99 -5.43 9.65 11.55
C ARG A 99 -5.74 9.83 10.06
N VAL A 100 -5.87 11.06 9.59
CA VAL A 100 -6.15 11.36 8.17
C VAL A 100 -5.00 10.89 7.27
N VAL A 101 -3.75 11.09 7.68
CA VAL A 101 -2.58 10.60 6.92
C VAL A 101 -2.55 9.06 6.88
N ALA A 102 -2.84 8.40 8.00
CA ALA A 102 -2.92 6.94 8.05
C ALA A 102 -4.04 6.40 7.13
N GLU A 103 -5.20 7.04 7.13
CA GLU A 103 -6.33 6.68 6.27
C GLU A 103 -5.99 6.89 4.79
N ALA A 104 -5.39 8.03 4.43
CA ALA A 104 -4.97 8.29 3.06
C ALA A 104 -3.94 7.25 2.57
N ARG A 105 -2.97 6.88 3.41
CA ARG A 105 -2.00 5.81 3.10
C ARG A 105 -2.68 4.45 2.94
N ARG A 106 -3.69 4.14 3.77
CA ARG A 106 -4.48 2.91 3.64
C ARG A 106 -5.24 2.88 2.30
N LEU A 107 -5.94 3.95 1.97
CA LEU A 107 -6.68 4.08 0.71
C LEU A 107 -5.76 4.02 -0.51
N GLU A 108 -4.60 4.67 -0.45
CA GLU A 108 -3.60 4.59 -1.52
C GLU A 108 -3.07 3.16 -1.69
N ALA A 109 -2.79 2.46 -0.59
CA ALA A 109 -2.39 1.05 -0.63
C ALA A 109 -3.49 0.16 -1.22
N GLU A 110 -4.75 0.37 -0.85
CA GLU A 110 -5.91 -0.36 -1.41
C GLU A 110 -6.08 -0.07 -2.90
N GLN A 111 -5.99 1.19 -3.33
CA GLN A 111 -6.08 1.58 -4.73
C GLN A 111 -4.89 1.07 -5.55
N ALA A 112 -3.69 1.02 -4.97
CA ALA A 112 -2.54 0.41 -5.60
C ALA A 112 -2.84 -1.07 -5.87
N ILE A 113 -3.27 -1.83 -4.86
CA ILE A 113 -3.66 -3.24 -5.01
C ILE A 113 -4.69 -3.39 -6.14
N GLN A 114 -5.75 -2.57 -6.18
CA GLN A 114 -6.76 -2.64 -7.26
C GLN A 114 -6.18 -2.36 -8.65
N ARG A 115 -5.29 -1.37 -8.80
CA ARG A 115 -4.60 -1.10 -10.07
C ARG A 115 -3.73 -2.28 -10.52
N PHE A 116 -3.07 -2.96 -9.58
CA PHE A 116 -2.23 -4.12 -9.90
C PHE A 116 -3.05 -5.39 -10.20
N ILE A 117 -4.18 -5.59 -9.54
CA ILE A 117 -5.17 -6.61 -9.89
C ILE A 117 -5.62 -6.43 -11.35
N ALA A 118 -5.98 -5.20 -11.71
CA ALA A 118 -6.38 -4.88 -13.08
C ALA A 118 -5.25 -5.16 -14.07
N LYS A 119 -3.98 -4.98 -13.68
CA LYS A 119 -2.81 -5.25 -14.52
C LYS A 119 -2.64 -6.74 -14.81
N ALA A 120 -2.66 -7.61 -13.79
CA ALA A 120 -2.61 -9.06 -13.97
C ALA A 120 -3.76 -9.55 -14.88
N ARG A 121 -4.96 -9.02 -14.68
CA ARG A 121 -6.13 -9.32 -15.52
C ARG A 121 -5.94 -8.87 -16.97
N THR A 122 -5.47 -7.64 -17.16
CA THR A 122 -5.21 -7.07 -18.50
C THR A 122 -4.21 -7.91 -19.27
N GLU A 123 -3.14 -8.37 -18.62
CA GLU A 123 -2.12 -9.19 -19.28
C GLU A 123 -2.65 -10.57 -19.67
N ALA A 124 -3.43 -11.22 -18.80
CA ALA A 124 -4.15 -12.44 -19.17
C ALA A 124 -5.06 -12.20 -20.40
N GLN A 125 -5.86 -11.12 -20.38
CA GLN A 125 -6.77 -10.75 -21.48
C GLN A 125 -6.08 -10.30 -22.77
N LYS A 126 -4.83 -9.86 -22.72
CA LYS A 126 -4.03 -9.64 -23.93
C LYS A 126 -3.57 -10.96 -24.51
N ALA A 127 -3.07 -11.86 -23.66
CA ALA A 127 -2.59 -13.18 -24.07
C ALA A 127 -3.70 -13.99 -24.77
N THR A 128 -4.96 -13.88 -24.33
CA THR A 128 -6.11 -14.55 -24.96
C THR A 128 -6.30 -14.21 -26.45
N ARG A 129 -5.82 -13.06 -26.92
CA ARG A 129 -5.92 -12.65 -28.34
C ARG A 129 -4.94 -13.39 -29.24
N THR A 130 -3.89 -13.96 -28.64
CA THR A 130 -2.79 -14.66 -29.33
C THR A 130 -2.82 -16.17 -29.11
N GLN A 131 -3.64 -16.64 -28.18
CA GLN A 131 -3.77 -18.05 -27.82
C GLN A 131 -5.05 -18.65 -28.41
N GLY A 132 -4.99 -19.90 -28.84
CA GLY A 132 -6.15 -20.63 -29.34
C GLY A 132 -7.21 -20.79 -28.24
N GLY A 133 -8.49 -20.61 -28.58
CA GLY A 133 -9.58 -20.72 -27.61
C GLY A 133 -9.80 -22.14 -27.06
N VAL A 134 -9.30 -23.19 -27.71
CA VAL A 134 -9.64 -24.56 -27.32
C VAL A 134 -8.78 -25.03 -26.14
N GLY A 135 -9.40 -25.31 -24.99
CA GLY A 135 -8.78 -25.98 -23.83
C GLY A 135 -7.63 -25.22 -23.14
N THR A 136 -7.37 -23.98 -23.55
CA THR A 136 -6.22 -23.20 -23.08
C THR A 136 -6.61 -22.32 -21.90
N VAL A 137 -5.74 -22.28 -20.90
CA VAL A 137 -5.78 -21.33 -19.79
C VAL A 137 -4.64 -20.35 -19.98
N VAL A 138 -4.91 -19.07 -19.74
CA VAL A 138 -3.88 -18.04 -19.67
C VAL A 138 -3.87 -17.44 -18.27
N ALA A 139 -2.68 -17.20 -17.73
CA ALA A 139 -2.48 -16.53 -16.47
C ALA A 139 -1.74 -15.21 -16.69
N GLY A 140 -2.10 -14.21 -15.90
CA GLY A 140 -1.33 -12.99 -15.72
C GLY A 140 -0.83 -12.92 -14.28
N LEU A 141 0.43 -12.53 -14.12
CA LEU A 141 1.10 -12.31 -12.85
C LEU A 141 1.52 -10.84 -12.79
N ALA A 142 1.24 -10.18 -11.67
CA ALA A 142 1.74 -8.84 -11.36
C ALA A 142 2.53 -8.84 -10.05
N ASP A 143 3.68 -8.16 -10.06
CA ASP A 143 4.51 -7.93 -8.87
C ASP A 143 4.43 -6.45 -8.44
N LEU A 144 3.94 -6.22 -7.22
CA LEU A 144 3.83 -4.88 -6.63
C LEU A 144 5.19 -4.24 -6.38
N GLY A 145 6.21 -5.04 -6.05
CA GLY A 145 7.54 -4.53 -5.69
C GLY A 145 8.31 -4.00 -6.89
N THR A 146 8.28 -4.73 -8.00
CA THR A 146 9.00 -4.36 -9.24
C THR A 146 8.12 -3.66 -10.27
N GLN A 147 6.80 -3.63 -10.06
CA GLN A 147 5.80 -3.18 -11.03
C GLN A 147 5.82 -3.93 -12.37
N GLN A 148 6.46 -5.10 -12.43
CA GLN A 148 6.51 -5.92 -13.64
C GLN A 148 5.31 -6.86 -13.74
N THR A 149 5.06 -7.35 -14.96
CA THR A 149 4.01 -8.33 -15.22
C THR A 149 4.46 -9.41 -16.18
N PHE A 150 3.90 -10.60 -15.99
CA PHE A 150 4.24 -11.80 -16.73
C PHE A 150 2.96 -12.51 -17.15
N THR A 151 3.03 -13.22 -18.28
CA THR A 151 1.94 -14.06 -18.75
C THR A 151 2.39 -15.50 -18.84
N GLY A 152 1.47 -16.41 -18.56
CA GLY A 152 1.68 -17.83 -18.69
C GLY A 152 0.56 -18.51 -19.44
N THR A 153 0.86 -19.64 -20.06
CA THR A 153 -0.11 -20.45 -20.79
C THR A 153 -0.05 -21.90 -20.28
N SER A 154 -1.21 -22.52 -20.07
CA SER A 154 -1.27 -23.94 -19.67
C SER A 154 -0.59 -24.82 -20.70
N GLY A 155 0.13 -25.86 -20.27
CA GLY A 155 0.89 -26.74 -21.15
C GLY A 155 2.22 -26.18 -21.66
N ALA A 156 2.56 -24.92 -21.40
CA ALA A 156 3.84 -24.37 -21.81
C ALA A 156 5.00 -24.92 -20.95
N TYR A 157 4.86 -24.83 -19.63
CA TYR A 157 5.92 -25.19 -18.69
C TYR A 157 6.41 -26.65 -18.79
N PRO A 158 5.53 -27.68 -18.86
CA PRO A 158 5.97 -29.07 -18.93
C PRO A 158 6.84 -29.36 -20.16
N ASN A 159 6.57 -28.64 -21.26
CA ASN A 159 7.23 -28.79 -22.56
C ASN A 159 8.53 -27.96 -22.68
N LEU A 160 8.90 -27.18 -21.66
CA LEU A 160 10.18 -26.49 -21.65
C LEU A 160 11.33 -27.50 -21.54
N PRO A 161 12.46 -27.27 -22.24
CA PRO A 161 13.68 -28.03 -21.96
C PRO A 161 14.11 -27.82 -20.51
N GLY A 162 14.85 -28.76 -19.92
CA GLY A 162 15.28 -28.66 -18.52
C GLY A 162 16.00 -27.35 -18.17
N SER A 163 16.75 -26.76 -19.11
CA SER A 163 17.41 -25.46 -18.95
C SER A 163 16.46 -24.25 -18.94
N GLY A 164 15.22 -24.44 -19.38
CA GLY A 164 14.16 -23.42 -19.36
C GLY A 164 13.26 -23.50 -18.13
N LYS A 165 13.40 -24.54 -17.30
CA LYS A 165 12.69 -24.69 -16.03
C LYS A 165 13.53 -24.09 -14.91
N HIS A 166 12.99 -23.10 -14.22
CA HIS A 166 13.68 -22.40 -13.16
C HIS A 166 13.82 -23.29 -11.92
N PRO A 167 15.02 -23.47 -11.33
CA PRO A 167 15.21 -24.37 -10.18
C PRO A 167 14.31 -24.05 -8.98
N VAL A 168 14.10 -22.76 -8.69
CA VAL A 168 13.18 -22.34 -7.62
C VAL A 168 11.72 -22.72 -7.92
N MET A 169 11.30 -22.77 -9.19
CA MET A 169 9.94 -23.21 -9.53
C MET A 169 9.80 -24.72 -9.26
N GLU A 170 10.78 -25.52 -9.66
CA GLU A 170 10.83 -26.95 -9.36
C GLU A 170 10.82 -27.20 -7.84
N GLU A 171 11.58 -26.41 -7.08
CA GLU A 171 11.56 -26.44 -5.61
C GLU A 171 10.15 -26.18 -5.06
N ILE A 172 9.47 -25.13 -5.54
CA ILE A 172 8.09 -24.80 -5.13
C ILE A 172 7.14 -25.96 -5.44
N LEU A 173 7.18 -26.52 -6.65
CA LEU A 173 6.28 -27.60 -7.08
C LEU A 173 6.52 -28.88 -6.27
N SER A 174 7.78 -29.21 -5.98
CA SER A 174 8.14 -30.39 -5.18
C SER A 174 7.58 -30.37 -3.76
N ARG A 175 7.37 -29.18 -3.18
CA ARG A 175 6.87 -29.01 -1.81
C ARG A 175 5.36 -29.19 -1.67
N VAL A 176 4.61 -29.10 -2.77
CA VAL A 176 3.14 -29.11 -2.75
C VAL A 176 2.54 -30.48 -3.00
N GLY A 177 3.26 -31.33 -3.74
CA GLY A 177 2.76 -32.65 -4.16
C GLY A 177 1.54 -32.55 -5.08
N GLN A 178 1.08 -33.70 -5.57
CA GLN A 178 -0.10 -33.76 -6.43
C GLN A 178 -1.37 -33.81 -5.56
N GLY A 179 -2.25 -32.81 -5.70
CA GLY A 179 -3.53 -32.71 -4.98
C GLY A 179 -4.77 -32.91 -5.85
N GLU A 180 -4.61 -33.01 -7.17
CA GLU A 180 -5.66 -33.20 -8.18
C GLU A 180 -5.12 -34.10 -9.31
N ASP A 181 -6.02 -34.65 -10.12
CA ASP A 181 -5.68 -35.63 -11.16
C ASP A 181 -4.77 -35.07 -12.26
N TRP A 182 -4.84 -33.76 -12.57
CA TRP A 182 -3.90 -33.14 -13.50
C TRP A 182 -2.55 -32.83 -12.85
N THR A 183 -1.49 -32.81 -13.65
CA THR A 183 -0.14 -32.54 -13.16
C THR A 183 -0.03 -31.09 -12.66
N VAL A 184 0.70 -30.90 -11.55
CA VAL A 184 0.87 -29.60 -10.88
C VAL A 184 1.61 -28.58 -11.74
N ASP A 185 2.40 -29.04 -12.71
CA ASP A 185 3.26 -28.25 -13.57
C ASP A 185 2.56 -27.75 -14.86
N ASN A 186 1.36 -28.24 -15.16
CA ASN A 186 0.67 -27.96 -16.42
C ASN A 186 -0.10 -26.62 -16.43
N CYS A 187 -0.19 -25.97 -15.28
CA CYS A 187 -1.02 -24.78 -15.11
C CYS A 187 -0.35 -23.51 -15.63
N ALA A 188 -1.16 -22.59 -16.14
CA ALA A 188 -0.69 -21.33 -16.72
C ALA A 188 0.04 -20.46 -15.68
N GLU A 189 -0.37 -20.53 -14.41
CA GLU A 189 0.26 -19.82 -13.31
C GLU A 189 1.73 -20.26 -13.09
N VAL A 190 2.04 -21.54 -13.37
CA VAL A 190 3.41 -22.08 -13.26
C VAL A 190 4.31 -21.50 -14.34
N ASP A 191 3.83 -21.44 -15.58
CA ASP A 191 4.58 -20.81 -16.69
C ASP A 191 4.82 -19.31 -16.44
N ALA A 192 3.81 -18.59 -15.93
CA ALA A 192 3.95 -17.17 -15.57
C ALA A 192 5.00 -16.98 -14.46
N MET A 193 4.97 -17.83 -13.43
CA MET A 193 5.92 -17.78 -12.31
C MET A 193 7.34 -18.13 -12.75
N ASN A 194 7.52 -19.12 -13.62
CA ASN A 194 8.82 -19.48 -14.18
C ASN A 194 9.50 -18.28 -14.85
N LYS A 195 8.77 -17.54 -15.69
CA LYS A 195 9.28 -16.33 -16.37
C LYS A 195 9.64 -15.22 -15.38
N TYR A 196 8.81 -15.03 -14.36
CA TYR A 196 9.09 -14.06 -13.29
C TYR A 196 10.40 -14.38 -12.56
N LEU A 197 10.60 -15.64 -12.19
CA LEU A 197 11.78 -16.07 -11.44
C LEU A 197 13.09 -15.78 -12.19
N TYR A 198 13.12 -16.01 -13.51
CA TYR A 198 14.25 -15.60 -14.34
C TYR A 198 14.42 -14.07 -14.39
N ALA A 199 13.33 -13.32 -14.53
CA ALA A 199 13.39 -11.86 -14.63
C ALA A 199 13.94 -11.19 -13.36
N ILE A 200 13.64 -11.74 -12.18
CA ILE A 200 14.20 -11.25 -10.90
C ILE A 200 15.54 -11.89 -10.55
N ASN A 201 16.07 -12.79 -11.38
CA ASN A 201 17.29 -13.57 -11.11
C ASN A 201 17.25 -14.32 -9.77
N ALA A 202 16.10 -14.92 -9.45
CA ALA A 202 15.93 -15.68 -8.21
C ALA A 202 16.92 -16.86 -8.15
N ARG A 203 17.51 -17.10 -6.99
CA ARG A 203 18.40 -18.25 -6.75
C ARG A 203 17.81 -19.20 -5.72
N VAL A 204 17.05 -18.67 -4.78
CA VAL A 204 16.42 -19.41 -3.68
C VAL A 204 15.00 -18.93 -3.47
N LEU A 205 14.18 -19.75 -2.80
CA LEU A 205 12.79 -19.40 -2.50
C LEU A 205 12.64 -18.09 -1.71
N SER A 206 13.59 -17.75 -0.84
CA SER A 206 13.56 -16.50 -0.06
C SER A 206 13.72 -15.23 -0.88
N ASP A 207 14.18 -15.34 -2.13
CA ASP A 207 14.26 -14.18 -3.04
C ASP A 207 12.86 -13.76 -3.53
N VAL A 208 11.88 -14.65 -3.43
CA VAL A 208 10.50 -14.43 -3.88
C VAL A 208 9.73 -13.63 -2.82
N GLN A 209 9.39 -12.39 -3.15
CA GLN A 209 8.54 -11.54 -2.32
C GLN A 209 7.06 -11.86 -2.56
N GLY A 210 6.63 -13.09 -2.27
CA GLY A 210 5.32 -13.58 -2.71
C GLY A 210 4.12 -12.75 -2.22
N LYS A 211 4.22 -12.08 -1.06
CA LYS A 211 3.21 -11.11 -0.59
C LYS A 211 2.89 -9.97 -1.58
N ASN A 212 3.79 -9.68 -2.51
CA ASN A 212 3.66 -8.68 -3.56
C ASN A 212 3.11 -9.25 -4.87
N LEU A 213 2.94 -10.56 -4.97
CA LEU A 213 2.56 -11.26 -6.19
C LEU A 213 1.05 -11.50 -6.26
N TYR A 214 0.47 -11.13 -7.39
CA TYR A 214 -0.95 -11.29 -7.68
C TYR A 214 -1.15 -12.04 -8.99
N PHE A 215 -1.91 -13.12 -8.95
CA PHE A 215 -2.21 -13.96 -10.11
C PHE A 215 -3.67 -13.82 -10.53
N HIS A 216 -3.90 -13.59 -11.82
CA HIS A 216 -5.20 -13.73 -12.48
C HIS A 216 -5.10 -14.78 -13.60
N ALA A 217 -6.21 -15.39 -13.99
CA ALA A 217 -6.25 -16.40 -15.03
C ALA A 217 -7.63 -16.47 -15.65
N GLU A 218 -7.62 -16.62 -16.97
CA GLU A 218 -8.79 -16.68 -17.83
C GLU A 218 -8.79 -18.06 -18.51
N THR A 219 -9.97 -18.64 -18.71
CA THR A 219 -10.17 -19.88 -19.46
C THR A 219 -11.21 -19.66 -20.53
N TRP A 220 -11.13 -20.37 -21.64
CA TRP A 220 -12.16 -20.31 -22.65
C TRP A 220 -13.44 -21.02 -22.20
N ASN A 221 -14.56 -20.30 -22.27
CA ASN A 221 -15.89 -20.86 -22.12
C ASN A 221 -16.40 -21.32 -23.49
N TRP A 222 -16.58 -22.63 -23.63
CA TRP A 222 -17.03 -23.27 -24.86
C TRP A 222 -18.46 -22.91 -25.26
N ASP A 223 -19.37 -22.88 -24.28
CA ASP A 223 -20.79 -22.63 -24.52
C ASP A 223 -21.01 -21.20 -25.00
N LYS A 224 -20.29 -20.26 -24.38
CA LYS A 224 -20.44 -18.83 -24.64
C LYS A 224 -19.45 -18.30 -25.67
N LYS A 225 -18.47 -19.09 -26.09
CA LYS A 225 -17.37 -18.70 -26.99
C LYS A 225 -16.68 -17.40 -26.53
N VAL A 226 -16.41 -17.30 -25.22
CA VAL A 226 -15.75 -16.14 -24.61
C VAL A 226 -14.72 -16.60 -23.58
N TRP A 227 -13.67 -15.81 -23.38
CA TRP A 227 -12.79 -15.97 -22.23
C TRP A 227 -13.50 -15.54 -20.95
N GLN A 228 -13.36 -16.32 -19.89
CA GLN A 228 -13.94 -16.02 -18.58
C GLN A 228 -12.93 -16.23 -17.45
N PRO A 229 -13.03 -15.42 -16.37
CA PRO A 229 -12.20 -15.60 -15.20
C PRO A 229 -12.39 -16.99 -14.61
N ARG A 230 -11.29 -17.61 -14.16
CA ARG A 230 -11.33 -18.86 -13.41
C ARG A 230 -10.66 -18.74 -12.06
N LYS A 231 -11.03 -19.63 -11.15
CA LYS A 231 -10.27 -19.87 -9.92
C LYS A 231 -9.01 -20.67 -10.23
N ALA A 232 -7.99 -20.51 -9.39
CA ALA A 232 -6.85 -21.42 -9.36
C ALA A 232 -7.37 -22.84 -9.10
N CYS A 233 -6.72 -23.84 -9.72
CA CYS A 233 -6.94 -25.23 -9.33
C CYS A 233 -6.39 -25.51 -7.92
N GLY A 234 -6.76 -26.63 -7.31
CA GLY A 234 -6.30 -27.00 -5.98
C GLY A 234 -4.77 -27.11 -5.88
N ASN A 235 -4.11 -27.59 -6.94
CA ASN A 235 -2.64 -27.62 -7.00
C ASN A 235 -2.03 -26.21 -7.00
N CYS A 236 -2.57 -25.30 -7.82
CA CYS A 236 -2.11 -23.92 -7.87
C CYS A 236 -2.37 -23.16 -6.57
N ASP A 237 -3.54 -23.33 -5.99
CA ASP A 237 -3.91 -22.69 -4.72
C ASP A 237 -2.93 -23.07 -3.59
N LYS A 238 -2.51 -24.34 -3.52
CA LYS A 238 -1.53 -24.79 -2.53
C LYS A 238 -0.15 -24.14 -2.71
N TRP A 239 0.41 -24.08 -3.92
CA TRP A 239 1.76 -23.51 -4.10
C TRP A 239 1.76 -21.99 -4.04
N LEU A 240 0.69 -21.33 -4.51
CA LEU A 240 0.51 -19.89 -4.32
C LEU A 240 0.51 -19.53 -2.83
N LYS A 241 -0.20 -20.32 -2.00
CA LYS A 241 -0.17 -20.16 -0.53
C LYS A 241 1.22 -20.42 0.05
N THR A 242 1.95 -21.40 -0.47
CA THR A 242 3.31 -21.73 0.00
C THR A 242 4.27 -20.55 -0.13
N ILE A 243 4.12 -19.74 -1.19
CA ILE A 243 4.95 -18.54 -1.40
C ILE A 243 4.31 -17.27 -0.82
N GLY A 244 3.10 -17.34 -0.27
CA GLY A 244 2.35 -16.17 0.22
C GLY A 244 1.81 -15.26 -0.88
N ALA A 245 1.69 -15.76 -2.12
CA ALA A 245 1.08 -15.04 -3.23
C ALA A 245 -0.45 -15.00 -3.14
N ARG A 246 -1.03 -14.00 -3.78
CA ARG A 246 -2.48 -13.78 -3.79
C ARG A 246 -3.07 -14.10 -5.15
N ARG A 247 -4.28 -14.64 -5.11
CA ARG A 247 -5.12 -14.89 -6.29
C ARG A 247 -6.20 -13.82 -6.39
N VAL A 248 -6.48 -13.36 -7.61
CA VAL A 248 -7.43 -12.28 -7.91
C VAL A 248 -8.38 -12.64 -9.03
#